data_AF-A0A0F9BI90-F1
#
_entry.id   AF-A0A0F9BI90-F1
#
_cell.length_a   1.000
_cell.length_b   1.000
_cell.length_c   1.000
_cell.angle_alpha   90.00
_cell.angle_beta   90.00
_cell.angle_gamma   90.00
#
_symmetry.space_group_name_H-M   'P 1'
#
loop_
_entity.id
_entity.type
_entity.pdbx_description
1 polymer ?
#
loop_
_entity_poly.entity_id
_entity_poly.type
_entity_poly.pdbx_seq_one_letter_code
_entity_poly.pdbx_strand_id
1 'polypeptide(L)'
;MTTQITTVIPDTPVGQIARLLEKKHIKRVPVVEDGKLIGIVSRANLLQALAAQPITHIRSGADEDEKRDIILGALAHVPGLNPVHLNVVVTENRVDVWGIVNSNDEEDAAKVALEAIDGLGEVSVHLGRIPNYAWGI
;
A
#
# COMPACT_ATOMS: atom_id res chain seq x y z
N MET A 1 1.55 20.66 34.36
CA MET A 1 0.42 21.09 33.52
C MET A 1 0.99 21.64 32.22
N THR A 2 0.63 21.07 31.07
CA THR A 2 1.11 21.55 29.76
C THR A 2 0.09 22.51 29.18
N THR A 3 0.49 23.77 28.99
CA THR A 3 -0.36 24.89 28.56
C THR A 3 -0.50 25.00 27.05
N GLN A 4 0.29 24.26 26.27
CA GLN A 4 0.24 24.28 24.80
C GLN A 4 -0.41 23.02 24.24
N ILE A 5 -1.73 23.10 24.08
CA ILE A 5 -2.51 22.05 23.44
C ILE A 5 -2.54 22.36 21.95
N THR A 6 -2.09 21.41 21.12
CA THR A 6 -2.24 21.54 19.66
C THR A 6 -3.64 21.12 19.27
N THR A 7 -4.34 21.96 18.52
CA THR A 7 -5.70 21.73 18.01
C THR A 7 -5.72 21.87 16.49
N VAL A 8 -6.79 21.38 15.87
CA VAL A 8 -7.06 21.50 14.42
C VAL A 8 -8.51 21.96 14.20
N ILE A 9 -8.81 22.49 13.01
CA ILE A 9 -10.19 22.83 12.60
C ILE A 9 -10.85 21.66 11.87
N PRO A 10 -12.19 21.56 11.83
CA PRO A 10 -12.89 20.46 11.14
C PRO A 10 -12.49 20.28 9.66
N ASP A 11 -12.17 21.37 8.95
CA ASP A 11 -11.74 21.33 7.55
C ASP A 11 -10.26 20.97 7.34
N THR A 12 -9.52 20.65 8.41
CA THR A 12 -8.09 20.31 8.30
C THR A 12 -7.93 18.99 7.54
N PRO A 13 -7.15 18.96 6.44
CA PRO A 13 -6.98 17.73 5.67
C PRO A 13 -6.39 16.60 6.51
N VAL A 14 -6.93 15.39 6.32
CA VAL A 14 -6.53 14.19 7.08
C VAL A 14 -5.03 13.92 7.01
N GLY A 15 -4.41 14.11 5.84
CA GLY A 15 -2.95 13.96 5.69
C GLY A 15 -2.13 14.97 6.49
N GLN A 16 -2.65 16.19 6.70
CA GLN A 16 -2.00 17.17 7.58
C GLN A 16 -2.14 16.78 9.05
N ILE A 17 -3.31 16.25 9.46
CA ILE A 17 -3.52 15.73 10.80
C ILE A 17 -2.54 14.57 11.08
N ALA A 18 -2.38 13.64 10.14
CA ALA A 18 -1.44 12.53 10.27
C ALA A 18 0.01 13.00 10.50
N ARG A 19 0.50 13.92 9.66
CA ARG A 19 1.82 14.54 9.79
C ARG A 19 1.98 15.28 11.11
N LEU A 20 0.93 15.95 11.59
CA LEU A 20 0.95 16.68 12.86
C LEU A 20 1.07 15.71 14.05
N LEU A 21 0.31 14.61 14.04
CA LEU A 21 0.38 13.58 15.10
C LEU A 21 1.77 12.93 15.16
N GLU A 22 2.37 12.67 14.00
CA GLU A 22 3.73 12.15 13.87
C GLU A 22 4.76 13.17 14.39
N LYS A 23 4.81 14.36 13.79
CA LYS A 23 5.82 15.40 14.07
C LYS A 23 5.83 15.83 15.54
N LYS A 24 4.66 15.88 16.18
CA LYS A 24 4.54 16.26 17.60
C LYS A 24 4.58 15.06 18.56
N HIS A 25 4.74 13.84 18.05
CA HIS A 25 4.71 12.60 18.83
C HIS A 25 3.46 12.45 19.72
N ILE A 26 2.33 13.01 19.29
CA ILE A 26 1.05 12.92 20.00
C ILE A 26 0.17 11.82 19.39
N LYS A 27 -0.71 11.25 20.22
CA LYS A 27 -1.58 10.12 19.80
C LYS A 27 -2.93 10.58 19.25
N ARG A 28 -3.34 11.79 19.63
CA ARG A 28 -4.66 12.36 19.33
C ARG A 28 -4.54 13.87 19.26
N VAL A 29 -5.43 14.49 18.49
CA VAL A 29 -5.56 15.94 18.36
C VAL A 29 -7.03 16.34 18.54
N PRO A 30 -7.34 17.36 19.35
CA PRO A 30 -8.68 17.90 19.47
C PRO A 30 -9.04 18.73 18.24
N VAL A 31 -10.29 18.59 17.78
CA VAL A 31 -10.88 19.38 16.70
C VAL A 31 -11.73 20.49 17.33
N VAL A 32 -11.41 21.74 17.00
CA VAL A 32 -12.04 22.93 17.58
C VAL A 32 -12.62 23.79 16.46
N GLU A 33 -13.85 24.24 16.65
CA GLU A 33 -14.57 25.18 15.78
C GLU A 33 -15.17 26.27 16.67
N ASP A 34 -14.99 27.54 16.32
CA ASP A 34 -15.48 28.70 17.08
C ASP A 34 -15.16 28.66 18.60
N GLY A 35 -13.96 28.20 18.93
CA GLY A 35 -13.50 28.06 20.32
C GLY A 35 -14.15 26.91 21.10
N LYS A 36 -14.96 26.08 20.45
CA LYS A 36 -15.62 24.90 21.05
C LYS A 36 -14.95 23.62 20.57
N LEU A 37 -14.71 22.70 21.51
CA LEU A 37 -14.25 21.35 21.20
C LEU A 37 -15.41 20.57 20.58
N ILE A 38 -15.30 20.25 19.30
CA ILE A 38 -16.33 19.51 18.55
C ILE A 38 -15.98 18.04 18.34
N GLY A 39 -14.72 17.65 18.53
CA GLY A 39 -14.31 16.26 18.35
C GLY A 39 -12.85 16.00 18.67
N ILE A 40 -12.45 14.74 18.51
CA ILE A 40 -11.06 14.30 18.69
C ILE A 40 -10.72 13.34 17.56
N VAL A 41 -9.59 13.57 16.90
CA VAL A 41 -9.04 12.64 15.90
C VAL A 41 -7.83 11.94 16.50
N SER A 42 -7.84 10.61 16.48
CA SER A 42 -6.73 9.77 16.91
C SER A 42 -6.12 9.00 15.74
N ARG A 43 -4.91 8.43 15.94
CA ARG A 43 -4.31 7.52 14.96
C ARG A 43 -5.22 6.33 14.64
N ALA A 44 -5.96 5.82 15.62
CA ALA A 44 -6.92 4.73 15.40
C ALA A 44 -8.05 5.17 14.46
N ASN A 45 -8.53 6.42 14.56
CA ASN A 45 -9.52 6.95 13.62
C ASN A 45 -8.96 7.10 12.21
N LEU A 46 -7.68 7.49 12.08
CA LEU A 46 -7.01 7.56 10.78
C LEU A 46 -6.90 6.16 10.14
N LEU A 47 -6.48 5.15 10.92
CA LEU A 47 -6.41 3.77 10.46
C LEU A 47 -7.80 3.22 10.12
N GLN A 48 -8.80 3.51 10.94
CA GLN A 48 -10.17 3.12 10.67
C GLN A 48 -10.70 3.80 9.40
N ALA A 49 -10.38 5.07 9.16
CA ALA A 49 -10.77 5.75 7.93
C ALA A 49 -10.11 5.14 6.69
N LEU A 50 -8.85 4.68 6.80
CA LEU A 50 -8.18 3.94 5.72
C LEU A 50 -8.79 2.56 5.50
N ALA A 51 -9.19 1.87 6.57
CA ALA A 51 -9.81 0.54 6.50
C ALA A 51 -11.31 0.58 6.12
N ALA A 52 -11.99 1.69 6.40
CA ALA A 52 -13.41 1.92 6.13
C ALA A 52 -13.66 2.66 4.81
N GLN A 53 -12.63 3.27 4.23
CA GLN A 53 -12.63 3.39 2.78
C GLN A 53 -12.80 1.96 2.27
N PRO A 54 -13.74 1.68 1.35
CA PRO A 54 -13.48 0.55 0.48
C PRO A 54 -12.06 0.83 0.00
N ILE A 55 -11.09 -0.03 0.36
CA ILE A 55 -9.88 -0.19 -0.44
C ILE A 55 -10.44 -0.06 -1.83
N THR A 56 -10.09 1.01 -2.57
CA THR A 56 -10.60 1.21 -3.93
C THR A 56 -10.60 -0.17 -4.50
N HIS A 57 -11.79 -0.71 -4.68
CA HIS A 57 -11.90 -2.07 -5.13
C HIS A 57 -11.17 -1.92 -6.46
N ILE A 58 -9.97 -2.48 -6.56
CA ILE A 58 -9.60 -3.15 -7.79
C ILE A 58 -10.79 -4.08 -7.90
N ARG A 59 -11.74 -3.67 -8.74
CA ARG A 59 -13.00 -4.39 -8.88
C ARG A 59 -12.55 -5.65 -9.58
N SER A 60 -12.10 -6.65 -8.82
CA SER A 60 -11.94 -7.96 -9.38
C SER A 60 -13.31 -8.37 -9.87
N GLY A 61 -13.60 -8.13 -11.15
CA GLY A 61 -14.53 -8.98 -11.86
C GLY A 61 -14.03 -10.40 -11.69
N ALA A 62 -14.91 -11.39 -11.75
CA ALA A 62 -14.49 -12.79 -11.71
C ALA A 62 -13.33 -13.07 -12.69
N ASP A 63 -13.27 -12.33 -13.80
CA ASP A 63 -12.21 -12.35 -14.80
C ASP A 63 -10.84 -11.86 -14.27
N GLU A 64 -10.80 -10.87 -13.38
CA GLU A 64 -9.56 -10.36 -12.77
C GLU A 64 -9.04 -11.31 -11.69
N ASP A 65 -9.92 -11.97 -10.95
CA ASP A 65 -9.52 -13.00 -9.97
C ASP A 65 -8.93 -14.23 -10.68
N GLU A 66 -9.51 -14.63 -11.82
CA GLU A 66 -8.97 -15.71 -12.66
C GLU A 66 -7.61 -15.32 -13.26
N LYS A 67 -7.48 -14.09 -13.80
CA LYS A 67 -6.19 -13.57 -14.28
C LYS A 67 -5.15 -13.49 -13.16
N ARG A 68 -5.56 -13.08 -11.96
CA ARG A 68 -4.68 -13.00 -10.79
C ARG A 68 -4.15 -14.38 -10.41
N ASP A 69 -5.01 -15.40 -10.41
CA ASP A 69 -4.58 -16.78 -10.12
C ASP A 69 -3.59 -17.31 -11.16
N ILE A 70 -3.83 -17.03 -12.44
CA ILE A 70 -2.91 -17.36 -13.54
C ILE A 70 -1.55 -16.67 -13.34
N ILE A 71 -1.54 -15.36 -13.02
CA ILE A 71 -0.31 -14.59 -12.79
C ILE A 71 0.44 -15.11 -11.56
N LEU A 72 -0.28 -15.38 -10.46
CA LEU A 72 0.33 -15.95 -9.26
C LEU A 72 0.89 -17.35 -9.53
N GLY A 73 0.17 -18.16 -10.31
CA GLY A 73 0.63 -19.48 -10.76
C GLY A 73 1.92 -19.38 -11.59
N ALA A 74 1.99 -18.45 -12.54
CA ALA A 74 3.17 -18.23 -13.36
C ALA A 74 4.37 -17.73 -12.52
N LEU A 75 4.14 -16.78 -11.62
CA LEU A 75 5.19 -16.23 -10.74
C LEU A 75 5.66 -17.25 -9.69
N ALA A 76 4.80 -18.18 -9.26
CA ALA A 76 5.18 -19.27 -8.36
C ALA A 76 6.14 -20.28 -9.00
N HIS A 77 6.17 -20.38 -10.34
CA HIS A 77 7.13 -21.22 -11.06
C HIS A 77 8.50 -20.57 -11.23
N VAL A 78 8.64 -19.28 -10.93
CA VAL A 78 9.93 -18.58 -11.02
C VAL A 78 10.78 -18.93 -9.78
N PRO A 79 11.93 -19.60 -9.96
CA PRO A 79 12.80 -19.95 -8.86
C PRO A 79 13.39 -18.68 -8.21
N GLY A 80 13.26 -18.56 -6.89
CA GLY A 80 13.79 -17.43 -6.11
C GLY A 80 12.77 -16.33 -5.80
N LEU A 81 11.63 -16.29 -6.50
CA LEU A 81 10.52 -15.41 -6.14
C LEU A 81 9.72 -16.00 -4.98
N ASN A 82 9.51 -15.19 -3.95
CA ASN A 82 8.59 -15.54 -2.87
C ASN A 82 7.26 -14.80 -3.07
N PRO A 83 6.15 -15.51 -3.38
CA PRO A 83 4.85 -14.88 -3.57
C PRO A 83 4.36 -14.11 -2.34
N VAL A 84 4.83 -14.44 -1.12
CA VAL A 84 4.51 -13.70 0.11
C VAL A 84 5.06 -12.27 0.09
N HIS A 85 6.11 -12.04 -0.69
CA HIS A 85 6.79 -10.75 -0.81
C HIS A 85 6.35 -9.96 -2.06
N LEU A 86 5.40 -10.50 -2.81
CA LEU A 86 4.88 -9.91 -4.03
C LEU A 86 3.43 -9.48 -3.80
N ASN A 87 3.14 -8.23 -4.11
CA ASN A 87 1.80 -7.71 -4.23
C ASN A 87 1.48 -7.49 -5.71
N VAL A 88 0.62 -8.35 -6.25
CA VAL A 88 0.11 -8.25 -7.62
C VAL A 88 -1.24 -7.53 -7.59
N VAL A 89 -1.42 -6.57 -8.48
CA VAL A 89 -2.66 -5.83 -8.71
C VAL A 89 -3.01 -5.98 -10.19
N VAL A 90 -4.18 -6.54 -10.48
CA VAL A 90 -4.67 -6.74 -11.85
C VAL A 90 -5.89 -5.87 -12.03
N THR A 91 -5.88 -5.04 -13.07
CA THR A 91 -7.01 -4.19 -13.47
C THR A 91 -7.34 -4.48 -14.94
N GLU A 92 -8.54 -4.15 -15.41
CA GLU A 92 -9.04 -4.40 -16.77
C GLU A 92 -8.00 -4.28 -17.91
N ASN A 93 -7.09 -3.30 -17.86
CA ASN A 93 -6.05 -3.10 -18.88
C ASN A 93 -4.61 -2.91 -18.34
N ARG A 94 -4.36 -3.23 -17.07
CA ARG A 94 -3.01 -3.04 -16.47
C ARG A 94 -2.73 -4.03 -15.35
N VAL A 95 -1.50 -4.51 -15.27
CA VAL A 95 -0.99 -5.35 -14.17
C VAL A 95 0.18 -4.65 -13.50
N ASP A 96 0.06 -4.41 -12.20
CA ASP A 96 1.09 -3.82 -11.37
C ASP A 96 1.63 -4.87 -10.39
N VAL A 97 2.92 -5.17 -10.48
CA VAL A 97 3.61 -6.10 -9.59
C VAL A 97 4.58 -5.34 -8.71
N TRP A 98 4.32 -5.32 -7.41
CA TRP A 98 5.18 -4.69 -6.41
C TRP A 98 5.83 -5.77 -5.56
N GLY A 99 7.08 -5.60 -5.19
CA GLY A 99 7.70 -6.55 -4.29
C GLY A 99 9.18 -6.36 -4.12
N ILE A 100 9.79 -7.39 -3.57
CA ILE A 100 11.21 -7.42 -3.24
C ILE A 100 11.87 -8.63 -3.87
N VAL A 101 12.99 -8.40 -4.55
CA VAL A 101 13.83 -9.42 -5.19
C VAL A 101 15.23 -9.39 -4.61
N ASN A 102 15.88 -10.55 -4.62
CA ASN A 102 17.24 -10.73 -4.12
C ASN A 102 18.28 -10.60 -5.24
N SER A 103 17.90 -10.93 -6.48
CA SER A 103 18.80 -10.94 -7.64
C SER A 103 18.20 -10.22 -8.87
N ASN A 104 19.06 -9.88 -9.84
CA ASN A 104 18.58 -9.31 -11.12
C ASN A 104 17.91 -10.42 -11.94
N ASP A 105 18.42 -11.65 -11.84
CA ASP A 105 17.88 -12.80 -12.55
C ASP A 105 16.42 -13.08 -12.12
N GLU A 106 16.07 -12.85 -10.86
CA GLU A 106 14.69 -12.92 -10.35
C GLU A 106 13.78 -11.83 -10.95
N GLU A 107 14.27 -10.60 -11.11
CA GLU A 107 13.51 -9.50 -11.73
C GLU A 107 13.26 -9.77 -13.21
N ASP A 108 14.30 -10.20 -13.94
CA ASP A 108 14.19 -10.53 -15.36
C ASP A 108 13.30 -11.75 -15.57
N ALA A 109 13.39 -12.76 -14.71
CA ALA A 109 12.50 -13.92 -14.77
C ALA A 109 11.04 -13.56 -14.44
N ALA A 110 10.78 -12.62 -13.52
CA ALA A 110 9.44 -12.10 -13.26
C ALA A 110 8.86 -11.40 -14.50
N LYS A 111 9.66 -10.57 -15.19
CA LYS A 111 9.24 -9.91 -16.43
C LYS A 111 8.92 -10.91 -17.53
N VAL A 112 9.80 -11.89 -17.76
CA VAL A 112 9.59 -12.94 -18.77
C VAL A 112 8.35 -13.79 -18.46
N ALA A 113 8.11 -14.11 -17.18
CA ALA A 113 6.92 -14.87 -16.78
C ALA A 113 5.62 -14.09 -17.01
N LEU A 114 5.65 -12.76 -16.82
CA LEU A 114 4.51 -11.89 -17.10
C LEU A 114 4.28 -11.71 -18.60
N GLU A 115 5.33 -11.51 -19.40
CA GLU A 115 5.24 -11.40 -20.86
C GLU A 115 4.72 -12.69 -21.52
N ALA A 116 4.92 -13.85 -20.89
CA ALA A 116 4.42 -15.13 -21.38
C ALA A 116 2.89 -15.29 -21.25
N ILE A 117 2.23 -14.43 -20.47
CA ILE A 117 0.78 -14.47 -20.27
C ILE A 117 0.11 -13.54 -21.28
N ASP A 118 -0.60 -14.13 -22.24
CA ASP A 118 -1.35 -13.38 -23.24
C ASP A 118 -2.59 -12.73 -22.60
N GLY A 119 -2.91 -11.49 -22.99
CA GLY A 119 -4.05 -10.74 -22.45
C GLY A 119 -3.80 -10.00 -21.12
N LEU A 120 -2.55 -9.94 -20.65
CA LEU A 120 -2.12 -8.89 -19.72
C LEU A 120 -1.99 -7.60 -20.53
N GLY A 121 -2.69 -6.55 -20.14
CA GLY A 121 -2.57 -5.24 -20.80
C GLY A 121 -1.19 -4.62 -20.58
N GLU A 122 -1.17 -3.41 -20.03
CA GLU A 122 0.09 -2.77 -19.67
C GLU A 122 0.68 -3.42 -18.40
N VAL A 123 1.91 -3.95 -18.44
CA VAL A 123 2.55 -4.58 -17.28
C VAL A 123 3.60 -3.64 -16.69
N SER A 124 3.48 -3.32 -15.40
CA SER A 124 4.41 -2.50 -14.64
C SER A 124 4.99 -3.30 -13.48
N VAL A 125 6.31 -3.48 -13.50
CA VAL A 125 7.05 -4.27 -12.50
C VAL A 125 7.89 -3.33 -11.65
N HIS A 126 7.52 -3.22 -10.37
CA HIS A 126 8.17 -2.40 -9.36
C HIS A 126 8.80 -3.30 -8.29
N LEU A 127 9.84 -4.03 -8.68
CA LEU A 127 10.58 -4.89 -7.77
C LEU A 127 11.76 -4.10 -7.18
N GLY A 128 11.68 -3.85 -5.88
CA GLY A 128 12.76 -3.24 -5.12
C GLY A 128 13.80 -4.28 -4.73
N ARG A 129 15.07 -3.87 -4.71
CA ARG A 129 16.12 -4.69 -4.08
C ARG A 129 16.20 -4.37 -2.61
N ILE A 130 16.14 -5.41 -1.78
CA ILE A 130 16.58 -5.28 -0.40
C ILE A 130 18.10 -5.45 -0.40
N PRO A 131 18.88 -4.50 0.12
CA PRO A 131 20.30 -4.68 0.30
C PRO A 131 20.57 -5.87 1.25
N ASN A 132 21.56 -6.71 0.93
CA ASN A 132 21.89 -7.91 1.72
C ASN A 132 22.08 -7.64 3.23
N TYR A 133 22.47 -6.43 3.61
CA TYR A 133 22.64 -6.03 5.02
C TYR A 133 21.32 -5.81 5.78
N ALA A 134 20.18 -5.66 5.11
CA ALA A 134 18.89 -5.42 5.78
C ALA A 134 18.30 -6.71 6.40
N TRP A 135 18.86 -7.87 6.06
CA TRP A 135 18.47 -9.17 6.61
C TRP A 135 19.18 -9.54 7.93
N GLY A 136 20.05 -8.67 8.45
CA GLY A 136 20.67 -8.87 9.77
C GLY A 136 21.52 -10.14 9.89
N ILE A 137 22.20 -10.54 8.81
CA ILE A 137 23.22 -11.60 8.78
C ILE A 137 24.59 -11.02 8.51
#